data_AF-A0A414QY76-F1
#
_entry.id   AF-A0A414QY76-F1
#
_cell.length_a   1.000
_cell.length_b   1.000
_cell.length_c   1.000
_cell.angle_alpha   90.00
_cell.angle_beta   90.00
_cell.angle_gamma   90.00
#
_symmetry.space_group_name_H-M   'P 1'
#
loop_
_entity.id
_entity.type
_entity.pdbx_description
1 polymer ?
#
loop_
_entity_poly.entity_id
_entity_poly.type
_entity_poly.pdbx_seq_one_letter_code
_entity_poly.pdbx_strand_id
1 'polypeptide(L)'
;MEKDMEKCAEQQRLLFLGMCSLEDRKRICDEKIMDLYNFERITYLLEAFGFEEYKFVFEMKYKDLLLKLADIVEQNLVCGNSMDKYVLQDKYEIRNEWQQEFIRNLPNEVMKNCIQEIFDLYA
;
A
#
# COMPACT_ATOMS: atom_id res chain seq x y z
N MET A 1 -24.72 10.04 3.14
CA MET A 1 -23.80 9.79 2.01
C MET A 1 -22.38 10.18 2.38
N GLU A 2 -22.06 11.48 2.55
CA GLU A 2 -20.71 11.93 2.91
C GLU A 2 -20.26 11.39 4.29
N LYS A 3 -21.10 11.53 5.32
CA LYS A 3 -20.84 10.96 6.66
C LYS A 3 -20.72 9.44 6.70
N ASP A 4 -21.39 8.73 5.78
CA ASP A 4 -21.35 7.26 5.75
C ASP A 4 -20.05 6.77 5.13
N MET A 5 -19.55 7.50 4.12
CA MET A 5 -18.26 7.25 3.48
C MET A 5 -17.10 7.54 4.42
N GLU A 6 -17.13 8.67 5.16
CA GLU A 6 -16.13 8.98 6.19
C GLU A 6 -16.07 7.90 7.26
N LYS A 7 -17.22 7.41 7.71
CA LYS A 7 -17.30 6.33 8.69
C LYS A 7 -16.72 5.03 8.13
N CYS A 8 -17.01 4.68 6.88
CA CYS A 8 -16.47 3.49 6.22
C CYS A 8 -14.93 3.56 6.13
N ALA A 9 -14.40 4.70 5.65
CA ALA A 9 -12.96 4.94 5.56
C ALA A 9 -12.27 4.81 6.94
N GLU A 10 -12.88 5.35 7.99
CA GLU A 10 -12.33 5.24 9.35
C GLU A 10 -12.33 3.79 9.86
N GLN A 11 -13.39 3.02 9.57
CA GLN A 11 -13.45 1.59 9.92
C GLN A 11 -12.36 0.78 9.21
N GLN A 12 -12.21 0.97 7.89
CA GLN A 12 -11.15 0.34 7.11
C GLN A 12 -9.76 0.72 7.60
N ARG A 13 -9.54 2.01 7.94
CA ARG A 13 -8.29 2.47 8.54
C ARG A 13 -7.97 1.74 9.83
N LEU A 14 -8.94 1.62 10.74
CA LEU A 14 -8.73 0.94 12.04
C LEU A 14 -8.41 -0.55 11.84
N LEU A 15 -9.10 -1.23 10.91
CA LEU A 15 -8.82 -2.62 10.57
C LEU A 15 -7.40 -2.77 10.01
N PHE A 16 -7.01 -1.90 9.07
CA PHE A 16 -5.68 -1.91 8.48
C PHE A 16 -4.58 -1.66 9.52
N LEU A 17 -4.74 -0.67 10.39
CA LEU A 17 -3.81 -0.37 11.49
C LEU A 17 -3.62 -1.55 12.45
N GLY A 18 -4.69 -2.33 12.68
CA GLY A 18 -4.65 -3.54 13.50
C GLY A 18 -3.76 -4.66 12.91
N MET A 19 -3.57 -4.67 11.59
CA MET A 19 -2.73 -5.64 10.89
C MET A 19 -1.31 -5.11 10.59
N CYS A 20 -1.13 -3.79 10.58
CA CYS A 20 0.13 -3.15 10.25
C CYS A 20 1.26 -3.44 11.24
N SER A 21 2.50 -3.39 10.74
CA SER A 21 3.69 -3.33 11.59
C SER A 21 3.73 -2.02 12.41
N LEU A 22 4.57 -1.96 13.45
CA LEU A 22 4.75 -0.72 14.22
C LEU A 22 5.26 0.43 13.33
N GLU A 23 6.17 0.13 12.41
CA GLU A 23 6.77 1.12 11.51
C GLU A 23 5.78 1.66 10.48
N ASP A 24 4.81 0.85 10.06
CA ASP A 24 3.72 1.29 9.18
C ASP A 24 2.72 2.14 9.93
N ARG A 25 2.33 1.73 11.14
CA ARG A 25 1.47 2.53 12.01
C ARG A 25 2.04 3.93 12.24
N LYS A 26 3.34 4.04 12.55
CA LYS A 26 4.01 5.33 12.75
C LYS A 26 3.93 6.22 11.50
N ARG A 27 4.10 5.66 10.31
CA ARG A 27 3.99 6.44 9.07
C ARG A 27 2.55 6.89 8.80
N ILE A 28 1.59 5.97 8.95
CA ILE A 28 0.18 6.24 8.72
C ILE A 28 -0.37 7.30 9.71
N CYS A 29 0.11 7.27 10.96
CA CYS A 29 -0.26 8.20 12.03
C CYS A 29 0.61 9.47 12.08
N ASP A 30 1.40 9.77 11.03
CA ASP A 30 2.25 10.97 10.92
C ASP A 30 3.35 11.11 11.99
N GLU A 31 3.69 10.02 12.68
CA GLU A 31 4.84 9.95 13.59
C GLU A 31 6.17 9.74 12.83
N LYS A 32 6.09 9.34 11.57
CA LYS A 32 7.25 9.14 10.67
C LYS A 32 6.91 9.61 9.26
N ILE A 33 7.90 10.19 8.57
CA ILE A 33 7.74 10.64 7.18
C ILE A 33 7.36 9.46 6.28
N MET A 34 6.35 9.68 5.44
CA MET A 34 5.99 8.79 4.34
C MET A 34 6.92 9.06 3.15
N ASP A 35 7.68 8.05 2.75
CA ASP A 35 8.48 8.08 1.52
C ASP A 35 7.73 7.42 0.35
N LEU A 36 8.23 7.60 -0.88
CA LEU A 36 7.59 7.11 -2.09
C LEU A 36 7.42 5.58 -2.11
N TYR A 37 8.43 4.85 -1.62
CA TYR A 37 8.40 3.38 -1.53
C TYR A 37 7.30 2.89 -0.61
N ASN A 38 7.23 3.45 0.61
CA ASN A 38 6.22 3.06 1.58
C ASN A 38 4.83 3.53 1.17
N PHE A 39 4.72 4.67 0.49
CA PHE A 39 3.46 5.11 -0.09
C PHE A 39 2.95 4.09 -1.12
N GLU A 40 3.77 3.74 -2.11
CA GLU A 40 3.39 2.75 -3.14
C GLU A 40 3.02 1.39 -2.53
N ARG A 41 3.85 0.90 -1.60
CA ARG A 41 3.62 -0.37 -0.90
C ARG A 41 2.32 -0.37 -0.09
N ILE A 42 2.06 0.69 0.70
CA ILE A 42 0.86 0.77 1.54
C ILE A 42 -0.39 0.90 0.66
N THR A 43 -0.33 1.71 -0.40
CA THR A 43 -1.43 1.83 -1.37
C THR A 43 -1.75 0.49 -2.02
N TYR A 44 -0.72 -0.28 -2.41
CA TYR A 44 -0.89 -1.64 -2.92
C TYR A 44 -1.58 -2.57 -1.90
N LEU A 45 -1.16 -2.54 -0.63
CA LEU A 45 -1.79 -3.37 0.41
C LEU A 45 -3.25 -2.99 0.64
N LEU A 46 -3.58 -1.69 0.65
CA LEU A 46 -4.95 -1.22 0.80
C LEU A 46 -5.85 -1.69 -0.37
N GLU A 47 -5.33 -1.65 -1.58
CA GLU A 47 -5.99 -2.17 -2.78
C GLU A 47 -6.18 -3.70 -2.70
N ALA A 48 -5.15 -4.45 -2.30
CA ALA A 48 -5.23 -5.90 -2.15
C ALA A 48 -6.28 -6.34 -1.10
N PHE A 49 -6.52 -5.53 -0.08
CA PHE A 49 -7.57 -5.77 0.93
C PHE A 49 -8.95 -5.22 0.55
N GLY A 50 -9.08 -4.54 -0.60
CA GLY A 50 -10.32 -3.91 -1.02
C GLY A 50 -10.77 -2.74 -0.12
N PHE A 51 -9.84 -2.06 0.54
CA PHE A 51 -10.11 -0.92 1.41
C PHE A 51 -10.18 0.40 0.62
N GLU A 52 -11.06 0.45 -0.38
CA GLU A 52 -11.12 1.53 -1.38
C GLU A 52 -11.41 2.91 -0.77
N GLU A 53 -12.34 2.99 0.19
CA GLU A 53 -12.69 4.26 0.84
C GLU A 53 -11.51 4.82 1.63
N TYR A 54 -10.78 3.96 2.35
CA TYR A 54 -9.59 4.41 3.07
C TYR A 54 -8.40 4.66 2.14
N LYS A 55 -8.21 3.85 1.10
CA LYS A 55 -7.20 4.07 0.06
C LYS A 55 -7.35 5.46 -0.54
N PHE A 56 -8.57 5.86 -0.92
CA PHE A 56 -8.83 7.20 -1.44
C PHE A 56 -8.42 8.31 -0.45
N VAL A 57 -8.82 8.18 0.82
CA VAL A 57 -8.43 9.15 1.87
C VAL A 57 -6.91 9.20 2.06
N PHE A 58 -6.25 8.05 2.03
CA PHE A 58 -4.80 7.91 2.17
C PHE A 58 -4.05 8.54 0.98
N GLU A 59 -4.48 8.26 -0.25
CA GLU A 59 -3.93 8.84 -1.47
C GLU A 59 -4.06 10.37 -1.50
N MET A 60 -5.23 10.90 -1.10
CA MET A 60 -5.45 12.34 -1.04
C MET A 60 -4.60 13.01 0.04
N LYS A 61 -4.38 12.34 1.17
CA LYS A 61 -3.45 12.81 2.22
C LYS A 61 -2.02 12.95 1.69
N TYR A 62 -1.56 12.02 0.85
CA TYR A 62 -0.22 12.01 0.27
C TYR A 62 -0.20 12.36 -1.23
N LYS A 63 -1.06 13.29 -1.66
CA LYS A 63 -1.25 13.65 -3.07
C LYS A 63 0.05 13.99 -3.82
N ASP A 64 1.03 14.59 -3.15
CA ASP A 64 2.30 14.97 -3.78
C ASP A 64 3.14 13.73 -4.15
N LEU A 65 3.05 12.66 -3.34
CA LEU A 65 3.66 11.37 -3.66
C LEU A 65 2.88 10.65 -4.76
N LEU A 66 1.55 10.77 -4.78
CA LEU A 66 0.72 10.25 -5.87
C LEU A 66 1.07 10.90 -7.21
N LEU A 67 1.19 12.23 -7.26
CA LEU A 67 1.62 12.96 -8.45
C LEU A 67 3.02 12.53 -8.89
N LYS A 68 3.95 12.37 -7.94
CA LYS A 68 5.30 11.88 -8.24
C LYS A 68 5.31 10.46 -8.81
N LEU A 69 4.46 9.56 -8.33
CA LEU A 69 4.29 8.22 -8.93
C LEU A 69 3.73 8.33 -10.35
N ALA A 70 2.73 9.18 -10.58
CA ALA A 70 2.16 9.41 -11.90
C ALA A 70 3.22 9.93 -12.89
N ASP A 71 4.03 10.91 -12.50
CA ASP A 71 5.14 11.44 -13.29
C ASP A 71 6.15 10.33 -13.67
N ILE A 72 6.49 9.45 -12.74
CA ILE A 72 7.39 8.31 -12.99
C ILE A 72 6.77 7.34 -14.01
N VAL A 73 5.48 7.03 -13.87
CA VAL A 73 4.77 6.15 -14.81
C VAL A 73 4.72 6.78 -16.21
N GLU A 74 4.41 8.07 -16.32
CA GLU A 74 4.38 8.79 -17.60
C GLU A 74 5.77 8.82 -18.26
N GLN A 75 6.83 9.12 -17.49
CA GLN A 75 8.20 9.10 -17.99
C GLN A 75 8.60 7.71 -18.50
N ASN A 76 8.19 6.64 -17.81
CA ASN A 76 8.44 5.27 -18.25
C ASN A 76 7.73 4.93 -19.56
N LEU A 77 6.48 5.40 -19.74
CA LEU A 77 5.71 5.18 -20.96
C LEU A 77 6.25 5.98 -22.15
N VAL A 78 6.73 7.20 -21.93
CA VAL A 78 7.18 8.12 -22.98
C VAL A 78 8.64 7.89 -23.39
N CYS A 79 9.54 7.66 -22.43
CA CYS A 79 10.98 7.59 -22.71
C CYS A 79 11.51 6.20 -23.06
N GLY A 80 10.74 5.13 -22.84
CA GLY A 80 11.09 3.76 -23.23
C GLY A 80 12.41 3.17 -22.69
N ASN A 81 13.29 3.95 -22.04
CA ASN A 81 14.58 3.54 -21.46
C ASN A 81 15.33 4.73 -20.82
N SER A 82 15.02 5.08 -19.57
CA SER A 82 16.02 5.70 -18.69
C SER A 82 15.98 4.98 -17.35
N MET A 83 16.76 3.89 -17.26
CA MET A 83 16.83 2.99 -16.11
C MET A 83 17.19 3.75 -14.84
N ASP A 84 16.21 3.92 -13.96
CA ASP A 84 16.46 4.06 -12.54
C ASP A 84 16.47 2.66 -11.91
N LYS A 85 17.30 2.41 -10.90
CA LYS A 85 17.49 1.08 -10.29
C LYS A 85 16.19 0.50 -9.70
N TYR A 86 15.21 1.36 -9.47
CA TYR A 86 13.85 1.05 -9.04
C TYR A 86 12.99 0.36 -10.12
N VAL A 87 13.42 0.39 -11.39
CA VAL A 87 12.62 0.00 -12.58
C VAL A 87 12.96 -1.40 -13.12
N LEU A 88 14.07 -2.01 -12.67
CA LEU A 88 14.52 -3.33 -13.16
C LEU A 88 14.04 -4.52 -12.33
N GLN A 89 13.45 -4.28 -11.15
CA GLN A 89 12.85 -5.36 -10.38
C GLN A 89 11.48 -5.64 -10.97
N ASP A 90 11.21 -6.89 -11.33
CA ASP A 90 9.93 -7.26 -11.92
C ASP A 90 8.81 -6.78 -10.98
N LYS A 91 7.78 -6.10 -11.50
CA LYS A 91 6.68 -5.60 -10.65
C LYS A 91 6.01 -6.75 -9.89
N TYR A 92 6.17 -7.98 -10.36
CA TYR A 92 5.78 -9.18 -9.63
C TYR A 92 6.72 -9.51 -8.46
N GLU A 93 8.04 -9.40 -8.65
CA GLU A 93 9.03 -9.65 -7.61
C GLU A 93 8.87 -8.68 -6.43
N ILE A 94 8.72 -7.38 -6.69
CA ILE A 94 8.59 -6.38 -5.63
C ILE A 94 7.28 -6.53 -4.85
N ARG A 95 6.18 -6.89 -5.52
CA ARG A 95 4.90 -7.15 -4.85
C ARG A 95 4.96 -8.39 -3.97
N ASN A 96 5.59 -9.46 -4.47
CA ASN A 96 5.78 -10.66 -3.66
C ASN A 96 6.63 -10.35 -2.42
N GLU A 97 7.69 -9.55 -2.55
CA GLU A 97 8.47 -9.08 -1.41
C GLU A 97 7.60 -8.33 -0.38
N TRP A 98 6.74 -7.41 -0.83
CA TRP A 98 5.82 -6.68 0.04
C TRP A 98 4.80 -7.57 0.75
N GLN A 99 4.20 -8.51 0.02
CA GLN A 99 3.25 -9.48 0.56
C GLN A 99 3.91 -10.35 1.64
N GLN A 100 5.08 -10.92 1.34
CA GLN A 100 5.80 -11.79 2.27
C GLN A 100 6.32 -11.02 3.49
N GLU A 101 6.81 -9.79 3.30
CA GLU A 101 7.15 -8.92 4.43
C GLU A 101 5.94 -8.64 5.32
N PHE A 102 4.78 -8.33 4.73
CA PHE A 102 3.56 -8.05 5.47
C PHE A 102 3.13 -9.27 6.28
N ILE A 103 3.04 -10.45 5.66
CA ILE A 103 2.67 -11.71 6.31
C ILE A 103 3.63 -12.06 7.45
N ARG A 104 4.93 -11.93 7.23
CA ARG A 104 5.94 -12.23 8.26
C ARG A 104 5.74 -11.42 9.53
N ASN A 105 5.22 -10.21 9.41
CA ASN A 105 4.99 -9.29 10.53
C ASN A 105 3.63 -9.49 11.24
N LEU A 106 2.77 -10.39 10.74
CA LEU A 106 1.50 -10.71 11.39
C LEU A 106 1.70 -11.52 12.67
N PRO A 107 0.85 -11.33 13.69
CA PRO A 107 1.10 -11.81 15.04
C PRO A 107 0.93 -13.32 15.23
N ASN A 108 0.15 -13.99 14.39
CA ASN A 108 -0.11 -15.43 14.52
C ASN A 108 -0.34 -16.13 13.17
N GLU A 109 -0.17 -17.45 13.15
CA GLU A 109 -0.26 -18.28 11.94
C GLU A 109 -1.65 -18.30 11.32
N VAL A 110 -2.72 -18.18 12.11
CA VAL A 110 -4.09 -18.13 11.56
C VAL A 110 -4.25 -16.89 10.70
N MET A 111 -3.84 -15.73 11.20
CA MET A 111 -3.86 -14.48 10.44
C MET A 111 -2.96 -14.56 9.21
N LYS A 112 -1.75 -15.14 9.35
CA LYS A 112 -0.85 -15.33 8.21
C LYS A 112 -1.50 -16.14 7.09
N ASN A 113 -2.14 -17.25 7.43
CA ASN A 113 -2.81 -18.10 6.46
C ASN A 113 -4.00 -17.36 5.79
N CYS A 114 -4.83 -16.68 6.57
CA CYS A 114 -5.94 -15.90 6.01
C CYS A 114 -5.47 -14.79 5.06
N ILE A 115 -4.40 -14.07 5.42
CA ILE A 115 -3.86 -13.01 4.56
C ILE A 115 -3.16 -13.58 3.33
N GLN A 116 -2.47 -14.73 3.44
CA GLN A 116 -1.90 -15.42 2.28
C GLN A 116 -2.99 -15.83 1.29
N GLU A 117 -4.11 -16.38 1.76
CA GLU A 117 -5.26 -16.71 0.90
C GLU A 117 -5.78 -15.48 0.15
N ILE A 118 -5.84 -14.31 0.78
CA ILE A 118 -6.24 -13.06 0.11
C ILE A 118 -5.27 -12.72 -1.01
N PHE A 119 -3.96 -12.82 -0.78
CA PHE A 119 -2.97 -12.52 -1.82
C PHE A 119 -2.99 -13.53 -2.96
N ASP A 120 -3.24 -14.81 -2.68
CA ASP A 120 -3.32 -15.87 -3.69
C ASP A 120 -4.54 -15.73 -4.61
N LEU A 121 -5.63 -15.07 -4.16
CA LEU A 121 -6.82 -14.81 -4.99
C LEU A 121 -6.56 -13.87 -6.18
N TYR A 122 -5.51 -13.06 -6.11
CA TYR A 122 -5.20 -12.02 -7.09
C TYR A 122 -3.81 -12.17 -7.73
N ALA A 123 -3.18 -13.35 -7.57
CA ALA A 123 -1.87 -13.71 -8.12
C ALA A 123 -1.92 -14.17 -9.58
#